data_AF-A0A5S3VEA2-F1
#
_entry.id   AF-A0A5S3VEA2-F1
#
_cell.length_a   1.000
_cell.length_b   1.000
_cell.length_c   1.000
_cell.angle_alpha   90.00
_cell.angle_beta   90.00
_cell.angle_gamma   90.00
#
_symmetry.space_group_name_H-M   'P 1'
#
loop_
_entity.id
_entity.type
_entity.pdbx_description
1 polymer ?
#
loop_
_entity_poly.entity_id
_entity_poly.type
_entity_poly.pdbx_seq_one_letter_code
_entity_poly.pdbx_strand_id
1 'polypeptide(L)'
;MRSALYAKITLCLYSLFAQLSQHHCSTGYLGTVAVFISLANPSLEKQRQCKWLLVAASVCSNESYWDTWRSTANGLEAISASRNDMLLCLDEFHQASPEDVDQAIYMLANGVSKLRSNQDGSLAARNRWRLLFLSTGEIGLSEMLFKIKQEVKAGQLIRFNEIPIIGRYGVFDHLHGFKSAKLFADELRDRVKNNHGSLLHPWLFHLSNLRNIPQFLRLRIEELTDKWKIESAGNQVGYALDRFALLAVAGELAIQFGLVPWSKGDAESAIYQIVQGWIAARGFEGDAEEQLIIRKTPHAIKTWNRRLAQPGKELTPDLAGYWKYENNEVTWYVTRDSFRNGFGLKQANARKILELSTLLAKKEWLQTNETSRGTFKIKLSLSGESNKQERYYKIYPQRICTDLSLNIEFPKNISQQ
;
A
#
# COMPACT_ATOMS: atom_id res chain seq x y z
N MET A 1 5.83 12.19 26.19
CA MET A 1 5.14 11.39 27.23
C MET A 1 4.15 10.37 26.64
N ARG A 2 3.77 10.40 25.34
CA ARG A 2 2.54 9.73 24.91
C ARG A 2 2.54 9.08 23.52
N SER A 3 3.46 9.34 22.61
CA SER A 3 3.06 9.25 21.20
C SER A 3 2.84 7.86 20.60
N ALA A 4 3.74 6.86 20.68
CA ALA A 4 3.45 5.60 19.97
C ALA A 4 2.61 4.58 20.75
N LEU A 5 2.66 4.52 22.08
CA LEU A 5 1.70 3.65 22.83
C LEU A 5 0.27 4.20 22.68
N TYR A 6 0.10 5.52 22.65
CA TYR A 6 -1.20 6.15 22.45
C TYR A 6 -1.66 5.93 21.01
N ALA A 7 -0.80 6.04 20.00
CA ALA A 7 -1.15 5.77 18.60
C ALA A 7 -1.60 4.32 18.39
N LYS A 8 -0.91 3.40 19.07
CA LYS A 8 -1.12 1.95 19.01
C LYS A 8 -2.39 1.51 19.71
N ILE A 9 -2.78 2.14 20.83
CA ILE A 9 -4.06 1.90 21.52
C ILE A 9 -5.22 2.68 20.84
N THR A 10 -4.94 3.85 20.26
CA THR A 10 -5.92 4.65 19.49
C THR A 10 -6.34 3.95 18.20
N LEU A 11 -5.40 3.30 17.50
CA LEU A 11 -5.67 2.36 16.40
C LEU A 11 -6.69 1.27 16.78
N CYS A 12 -6.67 0.85 18.04
CA CYS A 12 -7.49 -0.24 18.55
C CYS A 12 -8.91 0.19 18.93
N LEU A 13 -9.03 1.35 19.60
CA LEU A 13 -10.32 1.95 19.96
C LEU A 13 -11.15 2.35 18.73
N TYR A 14 -10.50 2.43 17.57
CA TYR A 14 -11.14 2.82 16.32
C TYR A 14 -11.95 1.77 15.61
N SER A 15 -11.61 0.50 15.79
CA SER A 15 -12.32 -0.61 15.16
C SER A 15 -13.84 -0.58 15.40
N LEU A 16 -14.25 0.13 16.45
CA LEU A 16 -15.64 0.31 16.87
C LEU A 16 -16.29 1.62 16.40
N PHE A 17 -15.56 2.48 15.67
CA PHE A 17 -16.05 3.77 15.19
C PHE A 17 -16.33 3.82 13.69
N ALA A 18 -15.52 3.12 12.89
CA ALA A 18 -15.84 2.91 11.47
C ALA A 18 -17.22 2.25 11.29
N GLN A 19 -17.71 1.62 12.35
CA GLN A 19 -18.94 0.87 12.48
C GLN A 19 -20.22 1.69 12.35
N LEU A 20 -20.33 2.85 13.02
CA LEU A 20 -21.58 3.65 13.06
C LEU A 20 -21.60 4.83 12.06
N SER A 21 -20.44 5.23 11.56
CA SER A 21 -20.31 6.38 10.66
C SER A 21 -20.87 6.15 9.26
N GLN A 22 -20.91 4.91 8.76
CA GLN A 22 -21.41 4.63 7.41
C GLN A 22 -22.83 4.07 7.37
N HIS A 23 -23.42 3.66 8.50
CA HIS A 23 -24.84 3.27 8.48
C HIS A 23 -25.75 4.47 8.16
N HIS A 24 -25.25 5.69 8.37
CA HIS A 24 -25.92 6.96 8.05
C HIS A 24 -25.24 7.76 6.92
N CYS A 25 -24.12 7.30 6.36
CA CYS A 25 -23.47 7.93 5.20
C CYS A 25 -23.74 7.07 3.96
N SER A 26 -24.78 7.43 3.19
CA SER A 26 -25.16 6.79 1.91
C SER A 26 -24.13 7.00 0.79
N THR A 27 -23.05 7.73 1.05
CA THR A 27 -21.97 7.96 0.11
C THR A 27 -20.89 6.91 0.33
N GLY A 28 -20.74 5.97 -0.61
CA GLY A 28 -19.79 4.86 -0.61
C GLY A 28 -18.30 5.25 -0.68
N TYR A 29 -17.87 6.20 0.15
CA TYR A 29 -16.53 6.81 0.12
C TYR A 29 -15.46 6.02 0.87
N LEU A 30 -15.82 5.09 1.78
CA LEU A 30 -14.85 4.43 2.66
C LEU A 30 -15.14 2.92 2.78
N GLY A 31 -14.96 2.13 1.72
CA GLY A 31 -15.09 0.66 1.80
C GLY A 31 -14.23 0.02 2.92
N THR A 32 -14.56 -1.22 3.30
CA THR A 32 -13.93 -2.03 4.37
C THR A 32 -12.41 -1.84 4.46
N VAL A 33 -11.93 -1.59 5.68
CA VAL A 33 -10.58 -1.10 5.96
C VAL A 33 -9.70 -2.23 6.49
N ALA A 34 -8.49 -2.31 5.95
CA ALA A 34 -7.46 -3.21 6.41
C ALA A 34 -6.27 -2.37 6.88
N VAL A 35 -5.89 -2.47 8.15
CA VAL A 35 -4.69 -1.81 8.67
C VAL A 35 -3.72 -2.91 9.07
N PHE A 36 -2.69 -3.12 8.26
CA PHE A 36 -1.68 -4.12 8.55
C PHE A 36 -0.52 -3.51 9.32
N ILE A 37 -0.30 -3.97 10.53
CA ILE A 37 0.84 -3.49 11.31
C ILE A 37 2.01 -4.42 11.01
N SER A 38 2.83 -4.03 10.02
CA SER A 38 4.02 -4.76 9.64
C SER A 38 5.16 -4.43 10.60
N LEU A 39 5.61 -5.40 11.38
CA LEU A 39 6.75 -5.20 12.26
C LEU A 39 8.03 -5.52 11.50
N ALA A 40 8.59 -4.52 10.81
CA ALA A 40 9.74 -4.64 9.91
C ALA A 40 11.10 -4.98 10.59
N ASN A 41 11.11 -5.64 11.75
CA ASN A 41 12.36 -5.98 12.43
C ASN A 41 12.41 -7.45 12.87
N PRO A 42 13.02 -8.34 12.06
CA PRO A 42 13.17 -9.77 12.34
C PRO A 42 14.07 -10.11 13.55
N SER A 43 14.77 -9.11 14.10
CA SER A 43 15.80 -9.30 15.14
C SER A 43 15.26 -9.27 16.58
N LEU A 44 13.97 -9.02 16.78
CA LEU A 44 13.35 -8.96 18.11
C LEU A 44 12.49 -10.20 18.36
N GLU A 45 13.08 -11.15 19.11
CA GLU A 45 12.49 -12.39 19.63
C GLU A 45 10.94 -12.44 19.64
N LYS A 46 10.41 -13.47 18.96
CA LYS A 46 9.01 -13.96 18.89
C LYS A 46 8.10 -13.65 20.10
N GLN A 47 8.63 -13.62 21.33
CA GLN A 47 7.86 -13.37 22.55
C GLN A 47 7.37 -11.92 22.74
N ARG A 48 7.81 -10.96 21.91
CA ARG A 48 7.50 -9.53 22.08
C ARG A 48 6.36 -9.02 21.18
N GLN A 49 5.97 -9.79 20.16
CA GLN A 49 5.14 -9.33 19.03
C GLN A 49 3.62 -9.44 19.29
N CYS A 50 3.14 -10.42 20.07
CA CYS A 50 1.69 -10.66 20.35
C CYS A 50 0.99 -9.63 21.27
N LYS A 51 1.69 -8.63 21.82
CA LYS A 51 1.19 -7.92 23.02
C LYS A 51 0.41 -6.64 22.74
N TRP A 52 0.48 -6.08 21.53
CA TRP A 52 -0.37 -4.94 21.15
C TRP A 52 -1.73 -5.41 20.60
N LEU A 53 -1.76 -6.54 19.88
CA LEU A 53 -3.00 -7.14 19.40
C LEU A 53 -3.88 -7.56 20.59
N LEU A 54 -3.24 -7.93 21.71
CA LEU A 54 -3.88 -8.16 23.00
C LEU A 54 -4.54 -6.91 23.59
N VAL A 55 -3.85 -5.77 23.60
CA VAL A 55 -4.45 -4.51 24.04
C VAL A 55 -5.55 -4.06 23.05
N ALA A 56 -5.44 -4.44 21.78
CA ALA A 56 -6.47 -4.19 20.79
C ALA A 56 -7.74 -4.98 21.08
N ALA A 57 -7.56 -6.28 21.22
CA ALA A 57 -8.58 -7.24 21.58
C ALA A 57 -9.26 -6.86 22.91
N SER A 58 -8.50 -6.34 23.88
CA SER A 58 -9.02 -5.96 25.21
C SER A 58 -10.14 -4.93 25.17
N VAL A 59 -10.25 -4.14 24.10
CA VAL A 59 -11.38 -3.22 23.91
C VAL A 59 -12.68 -3.99 23.70
N CYS A 60 -12.63 -5.08 22.94
CA CYS A 60 -13.77 -5.91 22.58
C CYS A 60 -14.02 -7.05 23.57
N SER A 61 -12.98 -7.81 23.93
CA SER A 61 -13.06 -9.01 24.77
C SER A 61 -11.67 -9.39 25.31
N ASN A 62 -11.52 -10.59 25.87
CA ASN A 62 -10.25 -11.10 26.40
C ASN A 62 -9.27 -11.59 25.30
N GLU A 63 -8.23 -12.30 25.74
CA GLU A 63 -7.19 -12.85 24.86
C GLU A 63 -7.66 -13.85 23.79
N SER A 64 -8.84 -14.47 23.96
CA SER A 64 -9.38 -15.40 22.95
C SER A 64 -10.08 -14.70 21.78
N TYR A 65 -10.07 -13.37 21.75
CA TYR A 65 -10.75 -12.60 20.72
C TYR A 65 -10.06 -12.64 19.35
N TRP A 66 -8.72 -12.70 19.32
CA TRP A 66 -7.97 -12.67 18.07
C TRP A 66 -7.81 -14.06 17.46
N ASP A 67 -7.78 -14.07 16.14
CA ASP A 67 -7.57 -15.26 15.32
C ASP A 67 -6.14 -15.26 14.76
N THR A 68 -5.75 -16.34 14.10
CA THR A 68 -4.44 -16.44 13.43
C THR A 68 -4.61 -16.49 11.92
N TRP A 69 -3.59 -16.03 11.20
CA TRP A 69 -3.51 -16.18 9.74
C TRP A 69 -3.37 -17.64 9.28
N ARG A 70 -3.14 -18.59 10.20
CA ARG A 70 -3.18 -20.03 9.92
C ARG A 70 -4.62 -20.50 9.69
N SER A 71 -5.20 -20.06 8.58
CA SER A 71 -6.57 -20.36 8.16
C SER A 71 -6.66 -20.34 6.63
N THR A 72 -7.65 -21.02 6.07
CA THR A 72 -7.94 -20.95 4.64
C THR A 72 -8.74 -19.68 4.32
N ALA A 73 -8.80 -19.26 3.07
CA ALA A 73 -9.66 -18.14 2.65
C ALA A 73 -11.13 -18.31 3.10
N ASN A 74 -11.67 -19.54 3.08
CA ASN A 74 -13.02 -19.83 3.57
C ASN A 74 -13.14 -19.71 5.10
N GLY A 75 -12.10 -20.10 5.84
CA GLY A 75 -12.08 -19.91 7.29
C GLY A 75 -12.06 -18.43 7.66
N LEU A 76 -11.23 -17.63 6.97
CA LEU A 76 -11.21 -16.17 7.12
C LEU A 76 -12.53 -15.53 6.71
N GLU A 77 -13.24 -16.04 5.72
CA GLU A 77 -14.59 -15.60 5.34
C GLU A 77 -15.58 -15.78 6.49
N ALA A 78 -15.57 -16.94 7.14
CA ALA A 78 -16.47 -17.24 8.26
C ALA A 78 -16.18 -16.36 9.48
N ILE A 79 -14.89 -16.19 9.81
CA ILE A 79 -14.44 -15.30 10.89
C ILE A 79 -14.84 -13.85 10.57
N SER A 80 -14.67 -13.40 9.33
CA SER A 80 -15.02 -12.04 8.91
C SER A 80 -16.50 -11.76 9.04
N ALA A 81 -17.34 -12.73 8.67
CA ALA A 81 -18.79 -12.63 8.82
C ALA A 81 -19.21 -12.56 10.30
N SER A 82 -18.59 -13.36 11.18
CA SER A 82 -18.90 -13.34 12.62
C SER A 82 -18.36 -12.09 13.33
N ARG A 83 -17.35 -11.44 12.74
CA ARG A 83 -16.78 -10.16 13.18
C ARG A 83 -17.37 -8.97 12.43
N ASN A 84 -18.46 -9.13 11.68
CA ASN A 84 -19.04 -8.00 10.96
C ASN A 84 -19.21 -6.79 11.90
N ASP A 85 -18.80 -5.64 11.38
CA ASP A 85 -18.81 -4.35 12.03
C ASP A 85 -17.73 -4.25 13.15
N MET A 86 -17.22 -5.34 13.72
CA MET A 86 -16.24 -5.36 14.81
C MET A 86 -14.76 -5.36 14.34
N LEU A 87 -13.83 -5.21 15.31
CA LEU A 87 -12.41 -5.44 15.08
C LEU A 87 -12.12 -6.88 14.67
N LEU A 88 -11.36 -7.07 13.60
CA LEU A 88 -10.75 -8.35 13.30
C LEU A 88 -9.26 -8.31 13.65
N CYS A 89 -8.83 -9.16 14.58
CA CYS A 89 -7.43 -9.29 14.94
C CYS A 89 -6.87 -10.58 14.33
N LEU A 90 -5.84 -10.48 13.49
CA LEU A 90 -5.18 -11.64 12.85
C LEU A 90 -3.68 -11.67 13.16
N ASP A 91 -3.29 -12.60 14.03
CA ASP A 91 -1.89 -12.79 14.44
C ASP A 91 -1.12 -13.67 13.44
N GLU A 92 0.20 -13.51 13.41
CA GLU A 92 1.17 -14.36 12.73
C GLU A 92 0.96 -14.50 11.21
N PHE A 93 0.97 -13.36 10.49
CA PHE A 93 0.80 -13.31 9.04
C PHE A 93 1.63 -14.32 8.24
N HIS A 94 2.86 -14.57 8.70
CA HIS A 94 3.77 -15.53 8.07
C HIS A 94 3.27 -16.98 8.01
N GLN A 95 2.26 -17.34 8.83
CA GLN A 95 1.68 -18.69 8.90
C GLN A 95 0.63 -18.97 7.82
N ALA A 96 0.13 -17.96 7.12
CA ALA A 96 -0.79 -18.17 5.99
C ALA A 96 -0.06 -18.70 4.75
N SER A 97 -0.80 -19.43 3.91
CA SER A 97 -0.32 -19.71 2.55
C SER A 97 -0.35 -18.43 1.71
N PRO A 98 0.64 -18.18 0.83
CA PRO A 98 0.61 -17.01 -0.05
C PRO A 98 -0.64 -16.92 -0.93
N GLU A 99 -1.18 -18.07 -1.36
CA GLU A 99 -2.41 -18.16 -2.16
C GLU A 99 -3.65 -17.71 -1.36
N ASP A 100 -3.77 -18.15 -0.10
CA ASP A 100 -4.84 -17.70 0.78
C ASP A 100 -4.72 -16.21 1.08
N VAL A 101 -3.50 -15.68 1.24
CA VAL A 101 -3.26 -14.25 1.45
C VAL A 101 -3.70 -13.40 0.24
N ASP A 102 -3.33 -13.78 -0.98
CA ASP A 102 -3.71 -13.04 -2.20
C ASP A 102 -5.24 -12.92 -2.31
N GLN A 103 -5.96 -14.00 -2.00
CA GLN A 103 -7.43 -14.04 -1.99
C GLN A 103 -8.02 -13.28 -0.80
N ALA A 104 -7.49 -13.51 0.40
CA ALA A 104 -8.01 -12.97 1.64
C ALA A 104 -7.96 -11.44 1.67
N ILE A 105 -6.88 -10.82 1.20
CA ILE A 105 -6.74 -9.35 1.26
C ILE A 105 -7.88 -8.65 0.50
N TYR A 106 -8.18 -9.11 -0.72
CA TYR A 106 -9.30 -8.56 -1.48
C TYR A 106 -10.63 -8.90 -0.84
N MET A 107 -10.82 -10.14 -0.41
CA MET A 107 -12.07 -10.60 0.21
C MET A 107 -12.39 -9.81 1.48
N LEU A 108 -11.42 -9.70 2.40
CA LEU A 108 -11.50 -8.94 3.64
C LEU A 108 -11.85 -7.48 3.34
N ALA A 109 -11.09 -6.82 2.47
CA ALA A 109 -11.25 -5.40 2.14
C ALA A 109 -12.47 -5.08 1.26
N ASN A 110 -13.00 -6.05 0.52
CA ASN A 110 -14.24 -5.85 -0.24
C ASN A 110 -15.48 -6.07 0.63
N GLY A 111 -15.36 -6.76 1.76
CA GLY A 111 -16.47 -6.94 2.69
C GLY A 111 -17.47 -8.00 2.26
N VAL A 112 -17.09 -8.95 1.41
CA VAL A 112 -18.08 -9.90 0.87
C VAL A 112 -17.48 -11.27 0.61
N SER A 113 -18.23 -12.32 0.98
CA SER A 113 -17.89 -13.71 0.69
C SER A 113 -17.79 -14.02 -0.80
N LYS A 114 -17.12 -15.12 -1.12
CA LYS A 114 -17.13 -15.66 -2.49
C LYS A 114 -18.56 -16.06 -2.88
N LEU A 115 -18.95 -15.74 -4.12
CA LEU A 115 -20.24 -16.16 -4.66
C LEU A 115 -20.21 -17.67 -4.88
N ARG A 116 -21.26 -18.37 -4.42
CA ARG A 116 -21.41 -19.82 -4.59
C ARG A 116 -22.80 -20.12 -5.17
N SER A 117 -22.91 -21.22 -5.92
CA SER A 117 -24.19 -21.79 -6.33
C SER A 117 -24.60 -22.85 -5.33
N ASN A 118 -25.90 -22.93 -5.05
CA ASN A 118 -26.54 -24.07 -4.40
C ASN A 118 -26.62 -25.25 -5.39
N GLN A 119 -26.93 -26.44 -4.88
CA GLN A 119 -27.06 -27.66 -5.68
C GLN A 119 -28.20 -27.59 -6.70
N ASP A 120 -29.22 -26.77 -6.44
CA ASP A 120 -30.35 -26.51 -7.34
C ASP A 120 -30.04 -25.45 -8.43
N GLY A 121 -28.80 -24.96 -8.50
CA GLY A 121 -28.38 -23.93 -9.46
C GLY A 121 -28.75 -22.50 -9.04
N SER A 122 -29.44 -22.32 -7.91
CA SER A 122 -29.72 -20.99 -7.36
C SER A 122 -28.48 -20.39 -6.69
N LEU A 123 -28.43 -19.06 -6.51
CA LEU A 123 -27.32 -18.41 -5.82
C LEU A 123 -27.42 -18.62 -4.31
N ALA A 124 -26.34 -19.08 -3.69
CA ALA A 124 -26.24 -19.19 -2.24
C ALA A 124 -26.26 -17.81 -1.57
N ALA A 125 -26.76 -17.76 -0.33
CA ALA A 125 -26.73 -16.54 0.47
C ALA A 125 -25.29 -16.04 0.63
N ARG A 126 -25.09 -14.74 0.37
CA ARG A 126 -23.77 -14.11 0.40
C ARG A 126 -23.57 -13.38 1.71
N ASN A 127 -22.55 -13.76 2.46
CA ASN A 127 -22.18 -13.03 3.67
C ASN A 127 -21.54 -11.69 3.26
N ARG A 128 -21.92 -10.64 3.98
CA ARG A 128 -21.34 -9.31 3.86
C ARG A 128 -20.80 -8.91 5.21
N TRP A 129 -19.68 -8.20 5.21
CA TRP A 129 -19.09 -7.65 6.40
C TRP A 129 -18.45 -6.29 6.13
N ARG A 130 -18.30 -5.54 7.21
CA ARG A 130 -17.55 -4.31 7.27
C ARG A 130 -16.55 -4.47 8.41
N LEU A 131 -15.28 -4.34 8.11
CA LEU A 131 -14.22 -4.61 9.07
C LEU A 131 -13.22 -3.46 9.11
N LEU A 132 -12.65 -3.28 10.30
CA LEU A 132 -11.26 -2.87 10.42
C LEU A 132 -10.52 -4.10 10.89
N PHE A 133 -9.50 -4.54 10.15
CA PHE A 133 -8.62 -5.60 10.64
C PHE A 133 -7.24 -5.09 10.98
N LEU A 134 -6.71 -5.60 12.08
CA LEU A 134 -5.35 -5.44 12.53
C LEU A 134 -4.63 -6.77 12.40
N SER A 135 -3.37 -6.72 11.96
CA SER A 135 -2.58 -7.91 11.85
C SER A 135 -1.11 -7.67 12.14
N THR A 136 -0.46 -8.69 12.67
CA THR A 136 0.97 -8.77 13.00
C THR A 136 1.71 -9.62 11.96
N GLY A 137 2.99 -9.32 11.73
CA GLY A 137 3.86 -10.20 10.96
C GLY A 137 5.29 -9.67 10.84
N GLU A 138 6.24 -10.58 10.72
CA GLU A 138 7.66 -10.29 10.47
C GLU A 138 7.95 -10.02 9.00
N ILE A 139 7.13 -10.58 8.10
CA ILE A 139 7.24 -10.40 6.65
C ILE A 139 6.08 -9.53 6.15
N GLY A 140 6.36 -8.69 5.17
CA GLY A 140 5.34 -7.91 4.46
C GLY A 140 4.63 -8.71 3.37
N LEU A 141 3.58 -8.13 2.80
CA LEU A 141 2.81 -8.65 1.69
C LEU A 141 3.68 -8.89 0.45
N SER A 142 4.62 -7.99 0.18
CA SER A 142 5.54 -8.12 -0.95
C SER A 142 6.42 -9.36 -0.83
N GLU A 143 6.93 -9.63 0.36
CA GLU A 143 7.71 -10.83 0.63
C GLU A 143 6.86 -12.09 0.63
N MET A 144 5.62 -12.02 1.15
CA MET A 144 4.68 -13.14 1.13
C MET A 144 4.37 -13.60 -0.30
N LEU A 145 3.96 -12.68 -1.18
CA LEU A 145 3.58 -13.04 -2.56
C LEU A 145 4.80 -13.38 -3.44
N PHE A 146 5.99 -12.89 -3.08
CA PHE A 146 7.22 -13.29 -3.76
C PHE A 146 7.48 -14.80 -3.67
N LYS A 147 7.04 -15.47 -2.58
CA LYS A 147 7.16 -16.94 -2.42
C LYS A 147 6.48 -17.72 -3.56
N ILE A 148 5.44 -17.14 -4.18
CA ILE A 148 4.71 -17.73 -5.32
C ILE A 148 4.99 -16.99 -6.64
N LYS A 149 6.08 -16.22 -6.71
CA LYS A 149 6.50 -15.43 -7.87
C LYS A 149 5.41 -14.45 -8.37
N GLN A 150 4.55 -13.98 -7.47
CA GLN A 150 3.55 -12.96 -7.80
C GLN A 150 4.01 -11.59 -7.31
N GLU A 151 3.79 -10.58 -8.14
CA GLU A 151 3.99 -9.18 -7.76
C GLU A 151 2.75 -8.66 -7.03
N VAL A 152 2.95 -7.87 -5.97
CA VAL A 152 1.84 -7.22 -5.26
C VAL A 152 1.19 -6.19 -6.16
N LYS A 153 -0.14 -6.22 -6.21
CA LYS A 153 -0.92 -5.25 -6.99
C LYS A 153 -1.08 -3.96 -6.20
N ALA A 154 -1.07 -2.82 -6.89
CA ALA A 154 -1.34 -1.52 -6.28
C ALA A 154 -2.67 -1.50 -5.48
N GLY A 155 -3.71 -2.17 -6.00
CA GLY A 155 -4.99 -2.34 -5.32
C GLY A 155 -4.90 -3.03 -3.96
N GLN A 156 -3.95 -3.96 -3.78
CA GLN A 156 -3.68 -4.59 -2.48
C GLN A 156 -2.94 -3.63 -1.56
N LEU A 157 -1.93 -2.90 -2.03
CA LEU A 157 -1.15 -1.95 -1.21
C LEU A 157 -1.94 -0.74 -0.70
N ILE A 158 -3.05 -0.38 -1.35
CA ILE A 158 -3.97 0.68 -0.88
C ILE A 158 -4.87 0.18 0.24
N ARG A 159 -5.19 -1.12 0.21
CA ARG A 159 -6.07 -1.76 1.18
C ARG A 159 -5.27 -2.26 2.36
N PHE A 160 -4.08 -2.80 2.13
CA PHE A 160 -3.19 -3.39 3.13
C PHE A 160 -2.07 -2.41 3.46
N ASN A 161 -2.37 -1.46 4.35
CA ASN A 161 -1.40 -0.42 4.74
C ASN A 161 -0.41 -1.01 5.74
N GLU A 162 0.84 -1.20 5.33
CA GLU A 162 1.91 -1.77 6.17
C GLU A 162 2.58 -0.69 7.03
N ILE A 163 2.28 -0.67 8.33
CA ILE A 163 2.82 0.32 9.26
C ILE A 163 4.06 -0.25 9.97
N PRO A 164 5.26 0.29 9.74
CA PRO A 164 6.45 -0.09 10.50
C PRO A 164 6.29 0.34 11.96
N ILE A 165 6.48 -0.58 12.91
CA ILE A 165 6.63 -0.19 14.31
C ILE A 165 8.08 -0.35 14.72
N ILE A 166 8.74 0.79 14.92
CA ILE A 166 10.06 0.88 15.50
C ILE A 166 9.94 1.84 16.68
N GLY A 167 10.07 1.31 17.89
CA GLY A 167 10.14 2.07 19.13
C GLY A 167 11.49 1.90 19.81
N ARG A 168 11.78 2.78 20.78
CA ARG A 168 13.06 2.80 21.50
C ARG A 168 13.40 1.49 22.20
N TYR A 169 12.39 0.78 22.70
CA TYR A 169 12.49 -0.49 23.43
C TYR A 169 11.77 -1.60 22.67
N GLY A 170 12.04 -1.73 21.37
CA GLY A 170 11.36 -2.66 20.48
C GLY A 170 10.07 -2.05 19.96
N VAL A 171 8.90 -2.53 20.40
CA VAL A 171 7.62 -1.95 19.99
C VAL A 171 7.17 -0.77 20.87
N PHE A 172 7.88 -0.48 21.96
CA PHE A 172 7.53 0.57 22.93
C PHE A 172 8.52 1.74 22.87
N ASP A 173 8.02 2.97 23.04
CA ASP A 173 8.90 4.14 23.22
C ASP A 173 9.24 4.40 24.68
N HIS A 174 8.33 4.01 25.58
CA HIS A 174 8.43 4.21 27.01
C HIS A 174 8.03 2.93 27.74
N LEU A 175 8.74 2.65 28.83
CA LEU A 175 8.48 1.49 29.69
C LEU A 175 7.68 1.85 30.94
N HIS A 176 7.22 3.09 31.11
CA HIS A 176 6.35 3.50 32.22
C HIS A 176 6.83 3.06 33.62
N GLY A 177 8.14 3.14 33.89
CA GLY A 177 8.72 2.75 35.17
C GLY A 177 9.13 1.26 35.28
N PHE A 178 8.79 0.44 34.29
CA PHE A 178 9.26 -0.95 34.23
C PHE A 178 10.71 -1.03 33.77
N LYS A 179 11.45 -1.99 34.35
CA LYS A 179 12.91 -2.17 34.12
C LYS A 179 13.24 -2.70 32.72
N SER A 180 12.28 -3.32 32.03
CA SER A 180 12.49 -3.86 30.69
C SER A 180 11.19 -3.91 29.88
N ALA A 181 11.33 -3.95 28.55
CA ALA A 181 10.21 -4.15 27.64
C ALA A 181 9.44 -5.44 27.91
N LYS A 182 10.15 -6.51 28.31
CA LYS A 182 9.53 -7.79 28.66
C LYS A 182 8.59 -7.63 29.86
N LEU A 183 9.08 -7.05 30.95
CA LEU A 183 8.29 -6.84 32.17
C LEU A 183 7.10 -5.94 31.93
N PHE A 184 7.27 -4.83 31.20
CA PHE A 184 6.16 -3.95 30.85
C PHE A 184 5.07 -4.70 30.08
N ALA A 185 5.48 -5.53 29.13
CA ALA A 185 4.55 -6.22 28.27
C ALA A 185 3.91 -7.44 28.96
N ASP A 186 4.59 -8.09 29.91
CA ASP A 186 3.99 -9.11 30.79
C ASP A 186 2.93 -8.46 31.69
N GLU A 187 3.23 -7.28 32.28
CA GLU A 187 2.24 -6.52 33.06
C GLU A 187 1.00 -6.17 32.21
N LEU A 188 1.19 -5.69 30.98
CA LEU A 188 0.06 -5.38 30.08
C LEU A 188 -0.85 -6.60 29.90
N ARG A 189 -0.26 -7.79 29.74
CA ARG A 189 -1.03 -9.03 29.60
C ARG A 189 -1.83 -9.34 30.86
N ASP A 190 -1.18 -9.27 32.02
CA ASP A 190 -1.82 -9.58 33.31
C ASP A 190 -2.94 -8.58 33.63
N ARG A 191 -2.76 -7.31 33.26
CA ARG A 191 -3.81 -6.27 33.37
C ARG A 191 -4.96 -6.56 32.44
N VAL A 192 -4.71 -6.83 31.16
CA VAL A 192 -5.76 -7.13 30.18
C VAL A 192 -6.57 -8.35 30.59
N LYS A 193 -5.94 -9.40 31.13
CA LYS A 193 -6.63 -10.61 31.61
C LYS A 193 -7.80 -10.31 32.56
N ASN A 194 -7.65 -9.29 33.40
CA ASN A 194 -8.66 -8.89 34.37
C ASN A 194 -9.44 -7.62 33.97
N ASN A 195 -9.01 -6.93 32.91
CA ASN A 195 -9.54 -5.63 32.50
C ASN A 195 -9.72 -5.60 30.97
N HIS A 196 -10.83 -6.16 30.49
CA HIS A 196 -11.16 -6.24 29.07
C HIS A 196 -12.66 -6.03 28.84
N GLY A 197 -13.06 -5.69 27.62
CA GLY A 197 -14.45 -5.46 27.20
C GLY A 197 -15.13 -4.24 27.83
N SER A 198 -14.39 -3.43 28.59
CA SER A 198 -14.96 -2.33 29.39
C SER A 198 -15.19 -1.04 28.60
N LEU A 199 -14.52 -0.87 27.45
CA LEU A 199 -14.60 0.35 26.65
C LEU A 199 -15.70 0.30 25.58
N LEU A 200 -16.01 -0.89 25.07
CA LEU A 200 -16.96 -1.09 23.98
C LEU A 200 -18.37 -0.58 24.32
N HIS A 201 -18.92 -0.99 25.46
CA HIS A 201 -20.31 -0.65 25.78
C HIS A 201 -20.51 0.86 26.04
N PRO A 202 -19.69 1.54 26.88
CA PRO A 202 -19.75 3.00 27.02
C PRO A 202 -19.55 3.74 25.70
N TRP A 203 -18.66 3.25 24.85
CA TRP A 203 -18.43 3.81 23.53
C TRP A 203 -19.68 3.79 22.65
N LEU A 204 -20.33 2.63 22.52
CA LEU A 204 -21.57 2.50 21.77
C LEU A 204 -22.68 3.38 22.34
N PHE A 205 -22.76 3.50 23.67
CA PHE A 205 -23.72 4.38 24.34
C PHE A 205 -23.51 5.85 23.96
N HIS A 206 -22.28 6.37 23.99
CA HIS A 206 -22.03 7.75 23.59
C HIS A 206 -22.27 7.98 22.10
N LEU A 207 -21.87 7.03 21.26
CA LEU A 207 -22.05 7.13 19.82
C LEU A 207 -23.51 7.14 19.39
N SER A 208 -24.34 6.26 19.95
CA SER A 208 -25.77 6.21 19.61
C SER A 208 -26.52 7.49 19.96
N ASN A 209 -25.97 8.32 20.85
CA ASN A 209 -26.52 9.60 21.27
C ASN A 209 -26.04 10.79 20.41
N LEU A 210 -25.02 10.60 19.55
CA LEU A 210 -24.58 11.65 18.64
C LEU A 210 -25.54 11.79 17.45
N ARG A 211 -25.85 13.04 17.08
CA ARG A 211 -26.64 13.36 15.88
C ARG A 211 -25.73 13.73 14.72
N ASN A 212 -26.17 13.45 13.49
CA ASN A 212 -25.48 13.84 12.25
C ASN A 212 -24.00 13.41 12.18
N ILE A 213 -23.66 12.24 12.74
CA ILE A 213 -22.32 11.66 12.72
C ILE A 213 -21.68 11.66 11.32
N PRO A 214 -22.38 11.29 10.23
CA PRO A 214 -21.79 11.29 8.89
C PRO A 214 -21.20 12.65 8.47
N GLN A 215 -21.97 13.72 8.69
CA GLN A 215 -21.56 15.06 8.30
C GLN A 215 -20.42 15.55 9.18
N PHE A 216 -20.49 15.29 10.49
CA PHE A 216 -19.40 15.59 11.42
C PHE A 216 -18.09 14.93 10.98
N LEU A 217 -18.15 13.65 10.60
CA LEU A 217 -16.97 12.90 10.21
C LEU A 217 -16.39 13.32 8.89
N ARG A 218 -17.25 13.54 7.89
CA ARG A 218 -16.79 14.07 6.61
C ARG A 218 -15.98 15.34 6.81
N LEU A 219 -16.51 16.31 7.55
CA LEU A 219 -15.83 17.59 7.80
C LEU A 219 -14.53 17.41 8.58
N ARG A 220 -14.52 16.58 9.62
CA ARG A 220 -13.32 16.37 10.44
C ARG A 220 -12.24 15.57 9.73
N ILE A 221 -12.61 14.63 8.86
CA ILE A 221 -11.67 13.88 8.03
C ILE A 221 -11.05 14.82 7.00
N GLU A 222 -11.88 15.58 6.26
CA GLU A 222 -11.41 16.57 5.28
C GLU A 222 -10.45 17.58 5.95
N GLU A 223 -10.80 18.11 7.13
CA GLU A 223 -9.93 19.03 7.88
C GLU A 223 -8.58 18.40 8.27
N LEU A 224 -8.57 17.16 8.75
CA LEU A 224 -7.32 16.49 9.14
C LEU A 224 -6.46 16.11 7.95
N THR A 225 -7.05 15.63 6.86
CA THR A 225 -6.28 15.29 5.65
C THR A 225 -5.72 16.55 4.99
N ASP A 226 -6.46 17.66 4.98
CA ASP A 226 -5.95 18.97 4.56
C ASP A 226 -4.85 19.50 5.48
N LYS A 227 -4.95 19.27 6.79
CA LYS A 227 -3.91 19.65 7.76
C LYS A 227 -2.63 18.85 7.57
N TRP A 228 -2.75 17.56 7.23
CA TRP A 228 -1.61 16.66 7.06
C TRP A 228 -0.89 16.81 5.72
N LYS A 229 -1.47 17.57 4.76
CA LYS A 229 -0.97 17.87 3.40
C LYS A 229 0.42 17.31 3.10
N ILE A 230 0.40 16.18 2.42
CA ILE A 230 1.59 15.50 1.90
C ILE A 230 1.67 15.88 0.43
N GLU A 231 2.60 16.79 0.10
CA GLU A 231 2.87 17.16 -1.29
C GLU A 231 3.27 15.90 -2.09
N SER A 232 2.81 15.79 -3.34
CA SER A 232 3.11 14.67 -4.25
C SER A 232 2.42 13.33 -3.95
N ALA A 233 1.41 13.32 -3.09
CA ALA A 233 0.64 12.13 -2.73
C ALA A 233 -0.32 11.71 -3.87
N GLY A 234 -0.03 10.61 -4.58
CA GLY A 234 -0.97 10.03 -5.55
C GLY A 234 -2.30 9.61 -4.89
N ASN A 235 -3.34 9.34 -5.69
CA ASN A 235 -4.69 8.99 -5.20
C ASN A 235 -4.68 7.87 -4.14
N GLN A 236 -3.70 6.97 -4.19
CA GLN A 236 -3.51 5.88 -3.22
C GLN A 236 -3.25 6.38 -1.80
N VAL A 237 -2.43 7.42 -1.67
CA VAL A 237 -2.06 8.01 -0.38
C VAL A 237 -3.25 8.75 0.20
N GLY A 238 -4.04 9.47 -0.62
CA GLY A 238 -5.28 10.10 -0.20
C GLY A 238 -6.23 9.12 0.50
N TYR A 239 -6.50 7.96 -0.11
CA TYR A 239 -7.36 6.94 0.50
C TYR A 239 -6.81 6.40 1.84
N ALA A 240 -5.49 6.28 2.00
CA ALA A 240 -4.90 5.86 3.26
C ALA A 240 -5.01 6.96 4.32
N LEU A 241 -4.78 8.22 3.93
CA LEU A 241 -4.90 9.38 4.81
C LEU A 241 -6.33 9.57 5.32
N ASP A 242 -7.35 9.40 4.49
CA ASP A 242 -8.74 9.47 4.95
C ASP A 242 -9.00 8.47 6.07
N ARG A 243 -8.39 7.28 6.00
CA ARG A 243 -8.52 6.24 7.03
C ARG A 243 -7.74 6.59 8.28
N PHE A 244 -6.53 7.09 8.17
CA PHE A 244 -5.78 7.59 9.33
C PHE A 244 -6.49 8.80 9.98
N ALA A 245 -7.05 9.71 9.20
CA ALA A 245 -7.77 10.88 9.69
C ALA A 245 -9.03 10.43 10.43
N LEU A 246 -9.75 9.49 9.83
CA LEU A 246 -10.82 8.76 10.49
C LEU A 246 -10.26 8.25 11.84
N LEU A 247 -9.17 7.45 11.90
CA LEU A 247 -8.53 6.94 13.14
C LEU A 247 -8.35 8.01 14.25
N ALA A 248 -7.82 9.18 13.86
CA ALA A 248 -7.58 10.29 14.77
C ALA A 248 -8.89 10.84 15.37
N VAL A 249 -9.92 11.05 14.54
CA VAL A 249 -11.19 11.67 14.97
C VAL A 249 -11.88 10.87 16.07
N ALA A 250 -11.89 9.55 16.01
CA ALA A 250 -12.52 8.77 17.07
C ALA A 250 -11.65 8.62 18.30
N GLY A 251 -10.33 8.65 18.18
CA GLY A 251 -9.48 8.80 19.36
C GLY A 251 -9.82 10.08 20.12
N GLU A 252 -10.01 11.19 19.40
CA GLU A 252 -10.45 12.46 20.00
C GLU A 252 -11.86 12.40 20.59
N LEU A 253 -12.79 11.64 19.99
CA LEU A 253 -14.11 11.41 20.58
C LEU A 253 -14.05 10.54 21.84
N ALA A 254 -13.21 9.51 21.87
CA ALA A 254 -13.02 8.68 23.06
C ALA A 254 -12.45 9.50 24.23
N ILE A 255 -11.55 10.44 23.93
CA ILE A 255 -11.06 11.44 24.88
C ILE A 255 -12.20 12.35 25.35
N GLN A 256 -12.98 12.90 24.41
CA GLN A 256 -14.10 13.79 24.73
C GLN A 256 -15.17 13.12 25.59
N PHE A 257 -15.42 11.83 25.39
CA PHE A 257 -16.35 11.04 26.19
C PHE A 257 -15.77 10.61 27.55
N GLY A 258 -14.49 10.88 27.82
CA GLY A 258 -13.83 10.49 29.07
C GLY A 258 -13.60 8.98 29.19
N LEU A 259 -13.60 8.25 28.07
CA LEU A 259 -13.38 6.80 28.06
C LEU A 259 -11.90 6.43 28.21
N VAL A 260 -11.02 7.37 27.88
CA VAL A 260 -9.57 7.23 28.01
C VAL A 260 -9.00 8.42 28.77
N PRO A 261 -7.94 8.22 29.57
CA PRO A 261 -7.36 9.26 30.43
C PRO A 261 -6.40 10.20 29.66
N TRP A 262 -6.61 10.38 28.35
CA TRP A 262 -5.71 11.14 27.48
C TRP A 262 -6.19 12.58 27.32
N SER A 263 -5.29 13.47 26.87
CA SER A 263 -5.60 14.88 26.67
C SER A 263 -6.03 15.14 25.23
N LYS A 264 -6.88 16.14 25.02
CA LYS A 264 -7.30 16.58 23.67
C LYS A 264 -6.08 16.82 22.78
N GLY A 265 -6.10 16.28 21.56
CA GLY A 265 -5.02 16.33 20.58
C GLY A 265 -4.01 15.19 20.68
N ASP A 266 -4.03 14.38 21.74
CA ASP A 266 -3.12 13.24 21.89
C ASP A 266 -3.36 12.19 20.81
N ALA A 267 -4.62 11.89 20.48
CA ALA A 267 -4.95 10.89 19.48
C ALA A 267 -4.57 11.36 18.07
N GLU A 268 -4.89 12.60 17.73
CA GLU A 268 -4.51 13.19 16.44
C GLU A 268 -2.99 13.19 16.25
N SER A 269 -2.23 13.68 17.23
CA SER A 269 -0.78 13.72 17.18
C SER A 269 -0.18 12.33 17.02
N ALA A 270 -0.72 11.35 17.75
CA ALA A 270 -0.24 9.99 17.74
C ALA A 270 -0.47 9.30 16.39
N ILE A 271 -1.66 9.45 15.79
CA ILE A 271 -1.93 8.92 14.46
C ILE A 271 -1.11 9.64 13.38
N TYR A 272 -0.91 10.97 13.50
CA TYR A 272 -0.08 11.69 12.54
C TYR A 272 1.37 11.18 12.54
N GLN A 273 1.93 10.80 13.69
CA GLN A 273 3.25 10.16 13.73
C GLN A 273 3.28 8.81 13.01
N ILE A 274 2.19 8.02 13.11
CA ILE A 274 2.05 6.79 12.33
C ILE A 274 2.02 7.10 10.83
N VAL A 275 1.26 8.11 10.42
CA VAL A 275 1.19 8.55 9.02
C VAL A 275 2.59 8.90 8.52
N GLN A 276 3.35 9.69 9.27
CA GLN A 276 4.72 10.05 8.90
C GLN A 276 5.63 8.81 8.77
N GLY A 277 5.56 7.88 9.73
CA GLY A 277 6.33 6.63 9.67
C GLY A 277 5.93 5.72 8.50
N TRP A 278 4.63 5.62 8.24
CA TRP A 278 4.08 4.86 7.12
C TRP A 278 4.52 5.43 5.77
N ILE A 279 4.46 6.74 5.57
CA ILE A 279 4.90 7.35 4.32
C ILE A 279 6.42 7.23 4.15
N ALA A 280 7.19 7.46 5.22
CA ALA A 280 8.64 7.31 5.18
C ALA A 280 9.05 5.89 4.77
N ALA A 281 8.41 4.85 5.30
CA ALA A 281 8.70 3.46 4.92
C ALA A 281 8.16 3.05 3.55
N ARG A 282 7.06 3.67 3.10
CA ARG A 282 6.57 3.51 1.73
C ARG A 282 7.54 4.11 0.69
N GLY A 283 8.31 5.11 1.08
CA GLY A 283 9.12 5.94 0.20
C GLY A 283 8.24 7.00 -0.47
N PHE A 284 8.53 8.28 -0.22
CA PHE A 284 7.93 9.41 -0.92
C PHE A 284 8.40 9.41 -2.39
N GLU A 285 7.78 8.62 -3.26
CA GLU A 285 8.04 8.70 -4.71
C GLU A 285 7.00 7.87 -5.47
N GLY A 286 5.95 8.53 -5.97
CA GLY A 286 5.03 7.98 -6.97
C GLY A 286 4.08 6.86 -6.51
N ASP A 287 3.07 6.57 -7.34
CA ASP A 287 2.24 5.37 -7.18
C ASP A 287 3.14 4.12 -7.18
N ALA A 288 2.81 3.06 -6.43
CA ALA A 288 3.66 1.85 -6.34
C ALA A 288 4.04 1.24 -7.70
N GLU A 289 3.24 1.52 -8.73
CA GLU A 289 3.53 1.17 -10.12
C GLU A 289 4.69 1.97 -10.70
N GLU A 290 4.78 3.27 -10.41
CA GLU A 290 5.88 4.15 -10.80
C GLU A 290 7.21 3.67 -10.19
N GLN A 291 7.24 3.30 -8.91
CA GLN A 291 8.46 2.76 -8.30
C GLN A 291 8.87 1.41 -8.89
N LEU A 292 7.91 0.51 -9.13
CA LEU A 292 8.19 -0.78 -9.76
C LEU A 292 8.78 -0.59 -11.17
N ILE A 293 8.27 0.40 -11.91
CA ILE A 293 8.78 0.80 -13.21
C ILE A 293 10.21 1.35 -13.08
N ILE A 294 10.44 2.30 -12.18
CA ILE A 294 11.77 2.88 -11.92
C ILE A 294 12.78 1.79 -11.56
N ARG A 295 12.42 0.83 -10.70
CA ARG A 295 13.28 -0.32 -10.35
C ARG A 295 13.62 -1.22 -11.54
N LYS A 296 12.71 -1.35 -12.51
CA LYS A 296 12.93 -2.15 -13.74
C LYS A 296 13.73 -1.39 -14.80
N THR A 297 13.72 -0.06 -14.79
CA THR A 297 14.40 0.80 -15.77
C THR A 297 15.91 0.50 -15.93
N PRO A 298 16.73 0.33 -14.87
CA PRO A 298 18.13 -0.02 -15.02
C PRO A 298 18.37 -1.31 -15.81
N HIS A 299 17.53 -2.33 -15.61
CA HIS A 299 17.63 -3.59 -16.34
C HIS A 299 17.26 -3.41 -17.82
N ALA A 300 16.19 -2.66 -18.09
CA ALA A 300 15.73 -2.34 -19.45
C ALA A 300 16.83 -1.61 -20.25
N ILE A 301 17.43 -0.57 -19.66
CA ILE A 301 18.49 0.22 -20.30
C ILE A 301 19.72 -0.63 -20.60
N LYS A 302 20.21 -1.42 -19.64
CA LYS A 302 21.36 -2.30 -19.84
C LYS A 302 21.11 -3.31 -20.96
N THR A 303 19.87 -3.81 -21.06
CA THR A 303 19.47 -4.75 -22.11
C THR A 303 19.46 -4.09 -23.49
N TRP A 304 18.94 -2.86 -23.60
CA TRP A 304 18.89 -2.15 -24.88
C TRP A 304 20.25 -1.65 -25.32
N ASN A 305 21.09 -1.10 -24.43
CA ASN A 305 22.37 -0.47 -24.79
C ASN A 305 23.25 -1.36 -25.71
N ARG A 306 23.23 -2.68 -25.46
CA ARG A 306 24.04 -3.67 -26.21
C ARG A 306 23.46 -4.07 -27.56
N ARG A 307 22.25 -3.61 -27.89
CA ARG A 307 21.42 -4.10 -28.99
C ARG A 307 20.91 -2.96 -29.88
N LEU A 308 21.53 -1.79 -29.86
CA LEU A 308 21.12 -0.65 -30.69
C LEU A 308 22.03 -0.51 -31.90
N ALA A 309 21.43 -0.21 -33.05
CA ALA A 309 22.14 0.07 -34.29
C ALA A 309 22.08 1.57 -34.63
N GLN A 310 22.93 2.02 -35.56
CA GLN A 310 22.79 3.35 -36.16
C GLN A 310 21.60 3.37 -37.13
N PRO A 311 20.94 4.54 -37.35
CA PRO A 311 19.88 4.67 -38.33
C PRO A 311 20.38 4.28 -39.72
N GLY A 312 19.50 3.73 -40.55
CA GLY A 312 19.92 3.21 -41.85
C GLY A 312 20.68 1.87 -41.78
N LYS A 313 20.61 1.13 -40.67
CA LYS A 313 20.89 -0.32 -40.66
C LYS A 313 19.58 -1.11 -40.60
N GLU A 314 19.58 -2.33 -41.13
CA GLU A 314 18.42 -3.22 -41.02
C GLU A 314 18.27 -3.68 -39.57
N LEU A 315 17.03 -3.64 -39.05
CA LEU A 315 16.73 -4.13 -37.71
C LEU A 315 16.46 -5.63 -37.76
N THR A 316 17.42 -6.41 -37.31
CA THR A 316 17.25 -7.84 -37.03
C THR A 316 16.46 -8.04 -35.72
N PRO A 317 15.79 -9.20 -35.52
CA PRO A 317 14.96 -9.45 -34.33
C PRO A 317 15.69 -9.37 -32.98
N ASP A 318 17.02 -9.50 -32.97
CA ASP A 318 17.87 -9.38 -31.78
C ASP A 318 18.18 -7.93 -31.40
N LEU A 319 17.97 -6.97 -32.31
CA LEU A 319 18.19 -5.55 -32.05
C LEU A 319 17.03 -4.91 -31.29
N ALA A 320 17.38 -4.08 -30.31
CA ALA A 320 16.46 -3.29 -29.51
C ALA A 320 15.89 -2.09 -30.26
N GLY A 321 16.57 -1.61 -31.30
CA GLY A 321 16.20 -0.41 -32.05
C GLY A 321 17.41 0.39 -32.52
N TYR A 322 17.24 1.71 -32.63
CA TYR A 322 18.27 2.62 -33.12
C TYR A 322 18.80 3.58 -32.04
N TRP A 323 20.01 4.11 -32.23
CA TRP A 323 20.53 5.24 -31.46
C TRP A 323 21.07 6.32 -32.39
N LYS A 324 20.96 7.59 -32.00
CA LYS A 324 21.66 8.70 -32.65
C LYS A 324 21.87 9.84 -31.66
N TYR A 325 22.71 10.80 -32.04
CA TYR A 325 22.80 12.08 -31.35
C TYR A 325 21.77 13.06 -31.90
N GLU A 326 21.00 13.69 -31.03
CA GLU A 326 20.15 14.83 -31.33
C GLU A 326 20.47 15.95 -30.34
N ASN A 327 20.77 17.16 -30.81
CA ASN A 327 21.09 18.32 -29.94
C ASN A 327 22.16 18.00 -28.87
N ASN A 328 23.24 17.31 -29.26
CA ASN A 328 24.31 16.83 -28.36
C ASN A 328 23.88 15.84 -27.27
N GLU A 329 22.68 15.28 -27.34
CA GLU A 329 22.17 14.27 -26.43
C GLU A 329 22.00 12.92 -27.13
N VAL A 330 22.43 11.84 -26.48
CA VAL A 330 22.20 10.49 -27.00
C VAL A 330 20.71 10.19 -26.91
N THR A 331 20.12 9.82 -28.04
CA THR A 331 18.71 9.47 -28.16
C THR A 331 18.56 8.06 -28.69
N TRP A 332 17.71 7.27 -28.03
CA TRP A 332 17.39 5.91 -28.44
C TRP A 332 15.98 5.83 -28.99
N TYR A 333 15.79 4.98 -30.01
CA TYR A 333 14.51 4.66 -30.62
C TYR A 333 14.27 3.17 -30.46
N VAL A 334 13.67 2.79 -29.34
CA VAL A 334 13.46 1.39 -28.97
C VAL A 334 12.18 0.88 -29.66
N THR A 335 12.25 -0.31 -30.25
CA THR A 335 11.09 -0.93 -30.91
C THR A 335 10.00 -1.26 -29.89
N ARG A 336 8.76 -1.43 -30.35
CA ARG A 336 7.64 -1.75 -29.44
C ARG A 336 7.85 -3.06 -28.68
N ASP A 337 8.37 -4.08 -29.35
CA ASP A 337 8.61 -5.38 -28.73
C ASP A 337 9.77 -5.32 -27.74
N SER A 338 10.86 -4.65 -28.09
CA SER A 338 12.01 -4.49 -27.21
C SER A 338 11.69 -3.64 -25.98
N PHE A 339 10.83 -2.63 -26.13
CA PHE A 339 10.33 -1.84 -25.00
C PHE A 339 9.50 -2.70 -24.04
N ARG A 340 8.53 -3.47 -24.56
CA ARG A 340 7.74 -4.41 -23.75
C ARG A 340 8.63 -5.44 -23.06
N ASN A 341 9.60 -5.99 -23.76
CA ASN A 341 10.52 -6.99 -23.24
C ASN A 341 11.40 -6.43 -22.13
N GLY A 342 11.93 -5.22 -22.29
CA GLY A 342 12.82 -4.57 -21.32
C GLY A 342 12.17 -4.37 -19.94
N PHE A 343 10.86 -4.14 -19.92
CA PHE A 343 10.08 -4.00 -18.67
C PHE A 343 9.38 -5.29 -18.22
N GLY A 344 9.56 -6.42 -18.93
CA GLY A 344 8.86 -7.68 -18.62
C GLY A 344 7.35 -7.64 -18.91
N LEU A 345 6.91 -6.77 -19.81
CA LEU A 345 5.50 -6.47 -20.10
C LEU A 345 5.00 -7.11 -21.43
N LYS A 346 5.51 -8.30 -21.78
CA LYS A 346 5.14 -8.99 -23.04
C LYS A 346 3.63 -9.17 -23.23
N GLN A 347 2.92 -9.49 -22.15
CA GLN A 347 1.48 -9.76 -22.15
C GLN A 347 0.66 -8.57 -21.62
N ALA A 348 1.29 -7.41 -21.38
CA ALA A 348 0.58 -6.25 -20.85
C ALA A 348 -0.35 -5.64 -21.90
N ASN A 349 -1.51 -5.15 -21.45
CA ASN A 349 -2.45 -4.46 -22.30
C ASN A 349 -1.93 -3.08 -22.74
N ALA A 350 -2.56 -2.49 -23.77
CA ALA A 350 -2.15 -1.20 -24.33
C ALA A 350 -2.20 -0.05 -23.30
N ARG A 351 -3.18 -0.07 -22.38
CA ARG A 351 -3.34 0.94 -21.34
C ARG A 351 -2.14 0.96 -20.39
N LYS A 352 -1.69 -0.20 -19.93
CA LYS A 352 -0.53 -0.31 -19.02
C LYS A 352 0.75 0.22 -19.65
N ILE A 353 0.92 -0.01 -20.95
CA ILE A 353 2.08 0.48 -21.72
C ILE A 353 1.98 2.01 -21.93
N LEU A 354 0.77 2.53 -22.14
CA LEU A 354 0.54 3.97 -22.23
C LEU A 354 0.82 4.67 -20.89
N GLU A 355 0.38 4.09 -19.77
CA GLU A 355 0.66 4.59 -18.42
C GLU A 355 2.17 4.64 -18.15
N LEU A 356 2.91 3.57 -18.49
CA LEU A 356 4.36 3.51 -18.41
C LEU A 356 5.04 4.61 -19.26
N SER A 357 4.69 4.71 -20.54
CA SER A 357 5.30 5.73 -21.41
C SER A 357 4.97 7.16 -20.96
N THR A 358 3.78 7.39 -20.39
CA THR A 358 3.39 8.67 -19.78
C THR A 358 4.22 8.98 -18.53
N LEU A 359 4.48 7.99 -17.67
CA LEU A 359 5.35 8.15 -16.50
C LEU A 359 6.79 8.50 -16.90
N LEU A 360 7.35 7.76 -17.87
CA LEU A 360 8.69 8.05 -18.39
C LEU A 360 8.74 9.45 -19.04
N ALA A 361 7.66 9.88 -19.69
CA ALA A 361 7.58 11.23 -20.28
C ALA A 361 7.51 12.34 -19.22
N LYS A 362 6.79 12.12 -18.11
CA LYS A 362 6.76 13.07 -16.97
C LYS A 362 8.13 13.26 -16.32
N LYS A 363 8.96 12.21 -16.30
CA LYS A 363 10.35 12.24 -15.82
C LYS A 363 11.33 12.78 -16.88
N GLU A 364 10.82 13.21 -18.04
CA GLU A 364 11.63 13.61 -19.20
C GLU A 364 12.55 12.51 -19.76
N TRP A 365 12.38 11.26 -19.36
CA TRP A 365 13.16 10.11 -19.83
C TRP A 365 12.71 9.64 -21.22
N LEU A 366 11.49 10.01 -21.63
CA LEU A 366 10.87 9.62 -22.88
C LEU A 366 10.19 10.82 -23.54
N GLN A 367 10.21 10.87 -24.86
CA GLN A 367 9.44 11.84 -25.63
C GLN A 367 8.47 11.15 -26.59
N THR A 368 7.28 11.71 -26.72
CA THR A 368 6.24 11.23 -27.64
C THR A 368 5.74 12.37 -28.52
N ASN A 369 5.39 12.06 -29.76
CA ASN A 369 4.62 12.94 -30.66
C ASN A 369 3.21 12.36 -30.97
N GLU A 370 2.85 11.25 -30.30
CA GLU A 370 1.56 10.58 -30.37
C GLU A 370 1.08 10.30 -28.93
N THR A 371 0.62 11.34 -28.21
CA THR A 371 0.28 11.26 -26.78
C THR A 371 -0.76 10.17 -26.44
N SER A 372 -1.70 9.87 -27.35
CA SER A 372 -2.68 8.79 -27.18
C SER A 372 -2.09 7.37 -27.23
N ARG A 373 -0.84 7.24 -27.69
CA ARG A 373 -0.11 5.96 -27.83
C ARG A 373 1.18 5.92 -27.03
N GLY A 374 1.70 7.08 -26.64
CA GLY A 374 3.00 7.22 -25.96
C GLY A 374 4.20 6.88 -26.85
N THR A 375 4.01 6.79 -28.16
CA THR A 375 5.06 6.46 -29.14
C THR A 375 5.59 7.70 -29.84
N PHE A 376 6.74 7.56 -30.49
CA PHE A 376 7.35 8.55 -31.35
C PHE A 376 7.37 8.03 -32.78
N LYS A 377 6.64 8.69 -33.67
CA LYS A 377 6.52 8.34 -35.08
C LYS A 377 7.59 9.07 -35.90
N ILE A 378 8.49 8.32 -36.53
CA ILE A 378 9.67 8.84 -37.25
C ILE A 378 10.12 7.87 -38.37
N LYS A 379 10.93 8.35 -39.32
CA LYS A 379 11.59 7.55 -40.37
C LYS A 379 13.06 7.31 -40.00
N LEU A 380 13.47 6.06 -39.80
CA LEU A 380 14.84 5.68 -39.40
C LEU A 380 15.44 4.48 -40.16
N SER A 381 14.64 3.72 -40.91
CA SER A 381 15.07 2.48 -41.57
C SER A 381 15.62 2.70 -43.00
N LEU A 382 16.35 1.71 -43.52
CA LEU A 382 17.00 1.69 -44.85
C LEU A 382 16.07 1.83 -46.05
N SER A 383 14.76 1.67 -45.88
CA SER A 383 13.84 1.63 -47.01
C SER A 383 13.62 3.04 -47.60
N GLY A 384 14.58 3.46 -48.43
CA GLY A 384 14.51 4.62 -49.30
C GLY A 384 13.31 4.60 -50.25
N GLU A 385 12.61 3.46 -50.38
CA GLU A 385 11.43 3.31 -51.23
C GLU A 385 10.10 3.31 -50.46
N SER A 386 10.11 3.17 -49.13
CA SER A 386 8.86 3.23 -48.34
C SER A 386 8.72 4.60 -47.66
N ASN A 387 7.66 5.34 -47.99
CA ASN A 387 7.27 6.57 -47.29
C ASN A 387 6.70 6.31 -45.89
N LYS A 388 6.95 5.12 -45.31
CA LYS A 388 6.26 4.64 -44.13
C LYS A 388 7.01 5.08 -42.87
N GLN A 389 6.45 6.04 -42.16
CA GLN A 389 6.88 6.37 -40.81
C GLN A 389 6.55 5.21 -39.84
N GLU A 390 7.52 4.84 -39.03
CA GLU A 390 7.43 3.78 -38.03
C GLU A 390 7.35 4.35 -36.61
N ARG A 391 6.94 3.51 -35.64
CA ARG A 391 6.72 3.93 -34.25
C ARG A 391 7.73 3.28 -33.32
N TYR A 392 8.39 4.13 -32.55
CA TYR A 392 9.39 3.77 -31.56
C TYR A 392 9.05 4.39 -30.21
N TYR A 393 9.68 3.95 -29.13
CA TYR A 393 9.76 4.72 -27.90
C TYR A 393 11.07 5.51 -27.93
N LYS A 394 10.96 6.85 -27.98
CA LYS A 394 12.11 7.76 -28.02
C LYS A 394 12.59 8.01 -26.59
N ILE A 395 13.76 7.51 -26.23
CA ILE A 395 14.29 7.47 -24.85
C ILE A 395 15.57 8.28 -24.75
N TYR A 396 15.73 9.01 -23.64
CA TYR A 396 16.92 9.77 -23.28
C TYR A 396 17.72 9.04 -22.19
N PRO A 397 18.61 8.11 -22.57
CA PRO A 397 19.33 7.27 -21.60
C PRO A 397 20.24 8.04 -20.64
N GLN A 398 20.78 9.19 -21.05
CA GLN A 398 21.66 10.02 -20.21
C GLN A 398 20.89 10.64 -19.03
N ARG A 399 19.67 11.13 -19.26
CA ARG A 399 18.79 11.66 -18.19
C ARG A 399 18.48 10.58 -17.16
N ILE A 400 18.15 9.37 -17.64
CA ILE A 400 17.86 8.25 -16.76
C ILE A 400 19.07 7.86 -15.91
N CYS A 401 20.27 7.82 -16.52
CA CYS A 401 21.48 7.47 -15.78
C CYS A 401 21.84 8.54 -14.74
N THR A 402 21.57 9.81 -15.03
CA THR A 402 21.76 10.93 -14.10
C THR A 402 20.80 10.79 -12.91
N ASP A 403 19.51 10.65 -13.18
CA ASP A 403 18.48 10.57 -12.13
C ASP A 403 18.61 9.33 -11.25
N LEU A 404 19.05 8.19 -11.83
CA LEU A 404 19.19 6.92 -11.12
C LEU A 404 20.62 6.62 -10.68
N SER A 405 21.56 7.56 -10.83
CA SER A 405 22.98 7.38 -10.50
C SER A 405 23.59 6.09 -11.12
N LEU A 406 23.25 5.81 -12.37
CA LEU A 406 23.76 4.64 -13.10
C LEU A 406 25.03 4.99 -13.86
N ASN A 407 26.05 4.13 -13.76
CA ASN A 407 27.26 4.25 -14.56
C ASN A 407 27.16 3.36 -15.81
N ILE A 408 26.71 3.93 -16.93
CA ILE A 408 26.58 3.24 -18.23
C ILE A 408 27.28 4.08 -19.29
N GLU A 409 28.21 3.47 -20.01
CA GLU A 409 28.88 4.11 -21.15
C GLU A 409 28.00 4.10 -22.39
N PHE A 410 28.00 5.23 -23.10
CA PHE A 410 27.28 5.42 -24.36
C PHE A 410 28.26 5.60 -25.53
N PRO A 411 27.85 5.24 -26.76
CA PRO A 411 28.68 5.45 -27.95
C PRO A 411 29.11 6.91 -28.06
N LYS A 412 30.40 7.19 -28.28
CA LYS A 412 30.91 8.56 -28.42
C LYS A 412 30.40 9.24 -29.70
N ASN A 413 30.20 10.55 -29.65
CA ASN A 413 29.84 11.32 -30.83
C ASN A 413 31.02 11.36 -31.82
N ILE A 414 30.89 10.67 -32.95
CA ILE A 414 31.96 10.56 -33.97
C ILE A 414 32.11 11.89 -34.74
N SER A 415 31.18 12.84 -34.61
CA SER A 415 31.23 14.13 -35.31
C SER A 415 32.10 15.22 -34.64
N GLN A 416 33.04 14.84 -33.77
CA GLN A 416 34.04 15.72 -33.14
C GLN A 416 35.49 15.23 -33.32
N GLN A 417 35.81 14.54 -34.42
CA GLN A 417 37.21 14.33 -34.86
C GLN A 417 37.52 15.12 -36.12
#